data_AF-A0A5E4IH95-F1
#
_entry.id   AF-A0A5E4IH95-F1
#
_cell.length_a   1.000
_cell.length_b   1.000
_cell.length_c   1.000
_cell.angle_alpha   90.00
_cell.angle_beta   90.00
_cell.angle_gamma   90.00
#
_symmetry.space_group_name_H-M   'P 1'
#
loop_
_entity.id
_entity.type
_entity.pdbx_description
1 polymer ?
#
loop_
_entity_poly.entity_id
_entity_poly.type
_entity_poly.pdbx_seq_one_letter_code
_entity_poly.pdbx_strand_id
1 'polypeptide(L)'
;MENAGKFDELAEVYDIRVRNQLPQYDELRKVLFDFVPFSKEAKINALDLGIGTGTIAAEFLERYPNARLIGVDVSSKMIEQSRRKLDQYKSRIELVQADFRTLPPMGQIDLVYSILTVHHVPCEDKEALFRKICTILRPDGVFILIDPVNGASDQLIKHYRITRFLSKKKAAPYL
;
A
#
# COMPACT_ATOMS: atom_id res chain seq x y z
N MET A 1 8.56 -2.57 16.54
CA MET A 1 7.82 -3.20 17.66
C MET A 1 6.82 -2.26 18.32
N GLU A 2 7.10 -0.96 18.46
CA GLU A 2 6.20 -0.02 19.15
C GLU A 2 4.83 0.24 18.46
N ASN A 3 4.74 0.07 17.13
CA ASN A 3 3.50 0.31 16.39
C ASN A 3 2.60 -0.94 16.26
N ALA A 4 3.13 -2.16 16.42
CA ALA A 4 2.36 -3.40 16.20
C ALA A 4 1.21 -3.54 17.20
N GLY A 5 1.45 -3.26 18.49
CA GLY A 5 0.41 -3.32 19.53
C GLY A 5 -0.74 -2.33 19.28
N LYS A 6 -0.42 -1.11 18.83
CA LYS A 6 -1.45 -0.10 18.48
C LYS A 6 -2.35 -0.57 17.32
N PHE A 7 -1.78 -1.25 16.33
CA PHE A 7 -2.58 -1.79 15.22
C PHE A 7 -3.36 -3.04 15.62
N ASP A 8 -2.83 -3.86 16.52
CA ASP A 8 -3.54 -5.02 17.04
C ASP A 8 -4.88 -4.63 17.70
N GLU A 9 -4.88 -3.56 18.50
CA GLU A 9 -6.09 -3.03 19.15
C GLU A 9 -7.11 -2.45 18.16
N LEU A 10 -6.66 -2.01 16.99
CA LEU A 10 -7.51 -1.34 16.01
C LEU A 10 -8.04 -2.25 14.91
N ALA A 11 -7.51 -3.46 14.78
CA ALA A 11 -7.77 -4.34 13.63
C ALA A 11 -9.27 -4.54 13.33
N GLU A 12 -10.11 -4.67 14.36
CA GLU A 12 -11.56 -4.89 14.19
C GLU A 12 -12.31 -3.65 13.66
N VAL A 13 -11.87 -2.45 14.03
CA VAL A 13 -12.53 -1.18 13.68
C VAL A 13 -11.78 -0.38 12.63
N TYR A 14 -10.64 -0.90 12.15
CA TYR A 14 -9.69 -0.15 11.32
C TYR A 14 -10.34 0.37 10.05
N ASP A 15 -11.10 -0.47 9.34
CA ASP A 15 -11.73 -0.11 8.07
C ASP A 15 -12.76 1.02 8.20
N ILE A 16 -13.44 1.11 9.34
CA ILE A 16 -14.39 2.20 9.64
C ILE A 16 -13.61 3.44 10.06
N ARG A 17 -12.64 3.27 10.97
CA ARG A 17 -11.85 4.37 11.52
C ARG A 17 -11.04 5.09 10.45
N VAL A 18 -10.35 4.37 9.56
CA VAL A 18 -9.51 4.98 8.52
C VAL A 18 -10.33 5.84 7.57
N ARG A 19 -11.54 5.39 7.19
CA ARG A 19 -12.45 6.16 6.34
C ARG A 19 -13.00 7.40 7.04
N ASN A 20 -13.29 7.32 8.33
CA ASN A 20 -13.76 8.46 9.13
C ASN A 20 -12.65 9.50 9.33
N GLN A 21 -11.42 9.06 9.56
CA GLN A 21 -10.27 9.96 9.79
C GLN A 21 -9.71 10.55 8.49
N LEU A 22 -9.82 9.81 7.39
CA LEU A 22 -9.33 10.20 6.08
C LEU A 22 -10.45 10.01 5.05
N PRO A 23 -11.36 11.00 4.89
CA PRO A 23 -12.45 10.92 3.91
C PRO A 23 -11.98 10.68 2.47
N GLN A 24 -10.71 10.99 2.17
CA GLN A 24 -10.09 10.75 0.87
C GLN A 24 -9.53 9.32 0.70
N TYR A 25 -9.69 8.43 1.68
CA TYR A 25 -9.13 7.06 1.63
C TYR A 25 -9.57 6.30 0.36
N ASP A 26 -10.84 6.41 -0.03
CA ASP A 26 -11.32 5.78 -1.27
C ASP A 26 -10.71 6.40 -2.54
N GLU A 27 -10.37 7.68 -2.52
CA GLU A 27 -9.68 8.35 -3.63
C GLU A 27 -8.21 7.93 -3.72
N LEU A 28 -7.51 7.80 -2.58
CA LEU A 28 -6.15 7.25 -2.53
C LEU A 28 -6.09 5.83 -3.09
N ARG A 29 -7.07 5.01 -2.73
CA ARG A 29 -7.20 3.65 -3.24
C ARG A 29 -7.42 3.63 -4.75
N LYS A 30 -8.25 4.52 -5.30
CA LYS A 30 -8.42 4.64 -6.76
C LYS A 30 -7.12 5.03 -7.46
N VAL A 31 -6.43 6.04 -6.92
CA VAL A 31 -5.13 6.50 -7.45
C VAL A 31 -4.13 5.35 -7.54
N LEU A 32 -4.03 4.49 -6.52
CA LEU A 32 -3.16 3.31 -6.58
C LEU A 32 -3.38 2.51 -7.87
N PHE A 33 -4.63 2.16 -8.15
CA PHE A 33 -4.96 1.32 -9.30
C PHE A 33 -4.87 2.04 -10.64
N ASP A 34 -5.06 3.35 -10.68
CA ASP A 34 -4.88 4.16 -11.91
C ASP A 34 -3.41 4.17 -12.37
N PHE A 35 -2.47 3.95 -11.44
CA PHE A 35 -1.03 3.92 -11.72
C PHE A 35 -0.44 2.51 -11.85
N VAL A 36 -1.23 1.43 -11.70
CA VAL A 36 -0.73 0.07 -11.94
C VAL A 36 -0.58 -0.13 -13.47
N PRO A 37 0.63 -0.35 -14.00
CA PRO A 37 0.87 -0.35 -15.45
C PRO A 37 0.66 -1.72 -16.12
N PHE A 38 -0.01 -2.64 -15.43
CA PHE A 38 -0.24 -4.01 -15.91
C PHE A 38 -1.67 -4.16 -16.39
N SER A 39 -1.90 -4.97 -17.43
CA SER A 39 -3.26 -5.35 -17.82
C SER A 39 -3.91 -6.20 -16.73
N LYS A 40 -5.24 -6.23 -16.71
CA LYS A 40 -6.01 -7.05 -15.75
C LYS A 40 -5.70 -8.54 -15.89
N GLU A 41 -5.40 -8.98 -17.10
CA GLU A 41 -5.10 -10.38 -17.45
C GLU A 41 -3.63 -10.75 -17.19
N ALA A 42 -2.77 -9.79 -16.85
CA ALA A 42 -1.34 -10.03 -16.63
C ALA A 42 -1.10 -11.03 -15.49
N LYS A 43 -0.12 -11.92 -15.69
CA LYS A 43 0.37 -12.86 -14.67
C LYS A 43 1.52 -12.21 -13.92
N ILE A 44 1.19 -11.46 -12.87
CA ILE A 44 2.17 -10.74 -12.06
C ILE A 44 2.24 -11.27 -10.63
N ASN A 45 3.43 -11.20 -10.04
CA ASN A 45 3.67 -11.36 -8.62
C ASN A 45 3.76 -9.97 -7.99
N ALA A 46 2.85 -9.68 -7.07
CA ALA A 46 2.78 -8.42 -6.36
C ALA A 46 3.12 -8.58 -4.86
N LEU A 47 3.57 -7.50 -4.24
CA LEU A 47 3.85 -7.38 -2.81
C LEU A 47 3.10 -6.17 -2.23
N ASP A 48 2.28 -6.41 -1.22
CA ASP A 48 1.61 -5.39 -0.41
C ASP A 48 2.40 -5.17 0.89
N LEU A 49 3.05 -4.01 1.01
CA LEU A 49 3.77 -3.61 2.22
C LEU A 49 2.82 -2.88 3.18
N GLY A 50 2.38 -3.59 4.23
CA GLY A 50 1.36 -3.13 5.15
C GLY A 50 -0.04 -3.48 4.68
N ILE A 51 -0.30 -4.78 4.45
CA ILE A 51 -1.58 -5.25 3.94
C ILE A 51 -2.77 -4.90 4.85
N GLY A 52 -2.52 -4.66 6.14
CA GLY A 52 -3.54 -4.32 7.12
C GLY A 52 -4.64 -5.37 7.17
N THR A 53 -5.90 -4.94 7.16
CA THR A 53 -7.09 -5.82 7.14
C THR A 53 -7.35 -6.47 5.78
N GLY A 54 -6.52 -6.22 4.75
CA GLY A 54 -6.67 -6.82 3.43
C GLY A 54 -7.70 -6.15 2.50
N THR A 55 -8.23 -4.97 2.85
CA THR A 55 -9.25 -4.28 2.03
C THR A 55 -8.76 -3.98 0.61
N ILE A 56 -7.53 -3.47 0.48
CA ILE A 56 -6.96 -3.10 -0.83
C ILE A 56 -6.48 -4.34 -1.58
N ALA A 57 -5.91 -5.31 -0.87
CA ALA A 57 -5.55 -6.61 -1.41
C ALA A 57 -6.74 -7.36 -2.03
N ALA A 58 -7.94 -7.30 -1.42
CA ALA A 58 -9.15 -7.90 -1.96
C ALA A 58 -9.50 -7.30 -3.33
N GLU A 59 -9.49 -5.97 -3.42
CA GLU A 59 -9.77 -5.25 -4.66
C GLU A 59 -8.69 -5.47 -5.73
N PHE A 60 -7.42 -5.58 -5.33
CA PHE A 60 -6.34 -5.97 -6.24
C PHE A 60 -6.57 -7.36 -6.82
N LEU A 61 -6.86 -8.36 -5.99
CA LEU A 61 -7.07 -9.74 -6.41
C LEU A 61 -8.36 -9.93 -7.24
N GLU A 62 -9.36 -9.08 -7.03
CA GLU A 62 -10.56 -9.00 -7.87
C GLU A 62 -10.24 -8.40 -9.25
N ARG A 63 -9.48 -7.31 -9.31
CA ARG A 63 -9.13 -6.62 -10.56
C ARG A 63 -8.12 -7.38 -11.43
N TYR A 64 -7.21 -8.11 -10.81
CA TYR A 64 -6.14 -8.86 -11.45
C TYR A 64 -6.30 -10.37 -11.17
N PRO A 65 -7.21 -11.07 -11.86
CA PRO A 65 -7.54 -12.47 -11.58
C PRO A 65 -6.36 -13.43 -11.75
N ASN A 66 -5.37 -13.08 -12.56
CA ASN A 66 -4.17 -13.89 -12.82
C ASN A 66 -2.97 -13.51 -11.95
N ALA A 67 -3.08 -12.47 -11.13
CA ALA A 67 -2.02 -12.06 -10.23
C ALA A 67 -1.95 -12.94 -8.97
N ARG A 68 -0.73 -13.05 -8.43
CA ARG A 68 -0.45 -13.55 -7.08
C ARG A 68 0.01 -12.41 -6.20
N LEU A 69 -0.37 -12.44 -4.92
CA LEU A 69 -0.07 -11.39 -3.97
C LEU A 69 0.62 -11.96 -2.73
N ILE A 70 1.70 -11.31 -2.30
CA ILE A 70 2.26 -11.50 -0.96
C ILE A 70 1.84 -10.28 -0.14
N GLY A 71 1.14 -10.51 0.97
CA GLY A 71 0.74 -9.46 1.90
C GLY A 71 1.55 -9.53 3.18
N VAL A 72 2.21 -8.44 3.54
CA VAL A 72 3.03 -8.37 4.75
C VAL A 72 2.47 -7.35 5.72
N ASP A 73 2.34 -7.72 6.99
CA ASP A 73 2.05 -6.78 8.07
C ASP A 73 2.78 -7.21 9.35
N VAL A 74 3.14 -6.23 10.18
CA VAL A 74 3.79 -6.50 11.48
C VAL A 74 2.76 -6.93 12.54
N SER A 75 1.50 -6.50 12.39
CA SER A 75 0.40 -6.79 13.30
C SER A 75 -0.18 -8.19 13.05
N SER A 76 -0.16 -9.00 14.10
CA SER A 76 -0.74 -10.36 14.06
C SER A 76 -2.25 -10.31 13.82
N LYS A 77 -2.93 -9.31 14.39
CA LYS A 77 -4.39 -9.14 14.25
C LYS A 77 -4.79 -8.62 12.88
N MET A 78 -3.99 -7.75 12.25
CA MET A 78 -4.19 -7.37 10.85
C MET A 78 -4.07 -8.58 9.94
N ILE A 79 -3.05 -9.44 10.15
CA ILE A 79 -2.91 -10.71 9.42
C ILE A 79 -4.10 -11.64 9.65
N GLU A 80 -4.63 -11.73 10.87
CA GLU A 80 -5.82 -12.52 11.18
C GLU A 80 -7.06 -12.00 10.42
N GLN A 81 -7.30 -10.68 10.43
CA GLN A 81 -8.42 -10.06 9.75
C GLN A 81 -8.31 -10.19 8.21
N SER A 82 -7.13 -9.94 7.65
CA SER A 82 -6.88 -10.11 6.21
C SER A 82 -7.07 -11.55 5.78
N ARG A 83 -6.62 -12.53 6.59
CA ARG A 83 -6.84 -13.96 6.29
C ARG A 83 -8.32 -14.31 6.18
N ARG A 84 -9.15 -13.81 7.10
CA ARG A 84 -10.61 -14.01 7.06
C ARG A 84 -11.24 -13.35 5.83
N LYS A 85 -10.86 -12.10 5.54
CA LYS A 85 -11.40 -11.32 4.41
C LYS A 85 -11.02 -11.90 3.06
N LEU A 86 -9.82 -12.49 2.96
CA LEU A 86 -9.22 -12.94 1.71
C LEU A 86 -9.31 -14.46 1.51
N ASP A 87 -10.11 -15.19 2.30
CA ASP A 87 -10.20 -16.66 2.23
C ASP A 87 -10.57 -17.16 0.81
N GLN A 88 -11.46 -16.43 0.12
CA GLN A 88 -11.84 -16.75 -1.27
C GLN A 88 -10.66 -16.68 -2.27
N TYR A 89 -9.59 -15.98 -1.91
CA TYR A 89 -8.39 -15.81 -2.73
C TYR A 89 -7.18 -16.62 -2.24
N LYS A 90 -7.34 -17.52 -1.26
CA LYS A 90 -6.23 -18.25 -0.60
C LYS A 90 -5.27 -19.01 -1.52
N SER A 91 -5.68 -19.35 -2.74
CA SER A 91 -4.81 -19.99 -3.75
C SER A 91 -3.88 -19.01 -4.46
N ARG A 92 -4.09 -17.70 -4.30
CA ARG A 92 -3.36 -16.62 -4.97
C ARG A 92 -2.74 -15.61 -4.00
N ILE A 93 -2.95 -15.78 -2.70
CA ILE A 93 -2.38 -14.90 -1.69
C ILE A 93 -1.56 -15.65 -0.64
N GLU A 94 -0.39 -15.12 -0.33
CA GLU A 94 0.42 -15.49 0.84
C GLU A 94 0.38 -14.35 1.86
N LEU A 95 0.10 -14.68 3.13
CA LEU A 95 0.05 -13.70 4.22
C LEU A 95 1.20 -13.96 5.19
N VAL A 96 2.06 -12.97 5.37
CA VAL A 96 3.27 -13.07 6.17
C VAL A 96 3.21 -12.05 7.30
N GLN A 97 3.22 -12.54 8.54
CA GLN A 97 3.43 -11.67 9.70
C GLN A 97 4.94 -11.38 9.82
N ALA A 98 5.37 -10.19 9.44
CA ALA A 98 6.76 -9.80 9.53
C ALA A 98 6.92 -8.27 9.59
N ASP A 99 8.05 -7.85 10.15
CA ASP A 99 8.57 -6.53 9.88
C ASP A 99 9.23 -6.53 8.51
N PHE A 100 8.78 -5.69 7.59
CA PHE A 100 9.32 -5.70 6.23
C PHE A 100 10.80 -5.29 6.17
N ARG A 101 11.32 -4.60 7.19
CA ARG A 101 12.76 -4.32 7.33
C ARG A 101 13.56 -5.62 7.39
N THR A 102 12.99 -6.68 7.96
CA THR A 102 13.65 -7.97 8.18
C THR A 102 13.17 -9.08 7.25
N LEU A 103 12.39 -8.78 6.20
CA LEU A 103 11.98 -9.81 5.24
C LEU A 103 13.20 -10.52 4.63
N PRO A 104 13.16 -11.85 4.47
CA PRO A 104 14.21 -12.58 3.77
C PRO A 104 14.27 -12.13 2.29
N PRO A 105 15.36 -12.44 1.58
CA PRO A 105 15.40 -12.28 0.13
C PRO A 105 14.18 -12.97 -0.50
N MET A 106 13.45 -12.23 -1.32
CA MET A 106 12.30 -12.73 -2.05
C MET A 106 12.67 -12.94 -3.53
N GLY A 107 11.89 -13.76 -4.24
CA GLY A 107 11.99 -13.85 -5.69
C GLY A 107 11.66 -12.51 -6.36
N GLN A 108 11.87 -12.42 -7.67
CA GLN A 108 11.61 -11.17 -8.41
C GLN A 108 10.11 -10.82 -8.40
N ILE A 109 9.79 -9.58 -8.01
CA ILE A 109 8.43 -9.02 -7.88
C ILE A 109 8.15 -8.01 -9.00
N ASP A 110 7.00 -8.11 -9.66
CA ASP A 110 6.57 -7.17 -10.72
C ASP A 110 6.11 -5.83 -10.13
N LEU A 111 5.34 -5.90 -9.04
CA LEU A 111 4.69 -4.76 -8.43
C LEU A 111 4.88 -4.80 -6.92
N VAL A 112 5.53 -3.80 -6.37
CA VAL A 112 5.48 -3.53 -4.92
C VAL A 112 4.56 -2.33 -4.73
N TYR A 113 3.62 -2.41 -3.80
CA TYR A 113 2.83 -1.24 -3.42
C TYR A 113 2.71 -1.11 -1.91
N SER A 114 2.55 0.13 -1.47
CA SER A 114 2.28 0.46 -0.07
C SER A 114 1.37 1.67 0.02
N ILE A 115 0.43 1.62 0.95
CA ILE A 115 -0.48 2.72 1.24
C ILE A 115 -0.58 2.94 2.74
N LEU A 116 -0.35 4.18 3.17
CA LEU A 116 -0.43 4.62 4.57
C LEU A 116 0.35 3.71 5.55
N THR A 117 1.53 3.23 5.16
CA THR A 117 2.33 2.30 5.97
C THR A 117 3.77 2.76 6.17
N VAL A 118 4.49 3.13 5.09
CA VAL A 118 5.95 3.40 5.16
C VAL A 118 6.29 4.58 6.07
N HIS A 119 5.36 5.50 6.32
CA HIS A 119 5.56 6.62 7.24
C HIS A 119 5.72 6.19 8.70
N HIS A 120 5.32 4.96 9.06
CA HIS A 120 5.57 4.37 10.37
C HIS A 120 6.98 3.79 10.54
N VAL A 121 7.77 3.74 9.45
CA VAL A 121 9.18 3.32 9.48
C VAL A 121 10.03 4.46 10.02
N PRO A 122 10.96 4.19 10.97
CA PRO A 122 11.94 5.16 11.41
C PRO A 122 12.71 5.76 10.23
N CYS A 123 13.07 7.04 10.29
CA CYS A 123 13.67 7.74 9.16
C CYS A 123 14.99 7.10 8.73
N GLU A 124 15.79 6.68 9.70
CA GLU A 124 17.07 5.99 9.55
C GLU A 124 16.97 4.65 8.81
N ASP A 125 15.80 4.01 8.83
CA ASP A 125 15.57 2.70 8.21
C ASP A 125 14.97 2.79 6.79
N LYS A 126 14.47 3.97 6.38
CA LYS A 126 13.76 4.13 5.09
C LYS A 126 14.68 3.90 3.91
N GLU A 127 15.93 4.32 3.97
CA GLU A 127 16.88 4.10 2.89
C GLU A 127 17.14 2.60 2.67
N ALA A 128 17.38 1.85 3.76
CA ALA A 128 17.58 0.42 3.70
C ALA A 128 16.34 -0.31 3.15
N LEU A 129 15.14 0.14 3.54
CA LEU A 129 13.88 -0.35 2.99
C LEU A 129 13.80 -0.13 1.47
N PHE A 130 14.02 1.09 0.99
CA PHE A 130 13.91 1.38 -0.45
C PHE A 130 14.95 0.63 -1.26
N ARG A 131 16.19 0.50 -0.75
CA ARG A 131 17.21 -0.35 -1.39
C ARG A 131 16.74 -1.80 -1.48
N LYS A 132 16.17 -2.36 -0.40
CA LYS A 132 15.60 -3.72 -0.42
C LYS A 132 14.48 -3.84 -1.45
N ILE A 133 13.57 -2.88 -1.54
CA ILE A 133 12.50 -2.86 -2.56
C ILE A 133 13.11 -2.89 -3.96
N CYS A 134 14.12 -2.06 -4.25
CA CYS A 134 14.81 -2.08 -5.54
C CYS A 134 15.47 -3.43 -5.84
N THR A 135 16.02 -4.14 -4.84
CA THR A 135 16.66 -5.45 -5.06
C THR A 135 15.68 -6.59 -5.35
N ILE A 136 14.44 -6.52 -4.84
CA ILE A 136 13.42 -7.55 -5.07
C ILE A 136 12.60 -7.30 -6.33
N LEU A 137 12.57 -6.07 -6.82
CA LEU A 137 11.93 -5.76 -8.09
C LEU A 137 12.72 -6.41 -9.24
N ARG A 138 11.99 -6.97 -10.20
CA ARG A 138 12.57 -7.34 -11.49
C ARG A 138 12.93 -6.08 -12.29
N PRO A 139 13.76 -6.21 -13.35
CA PRO A 139 13.83 -5.20 -14.38
C PRO A 139 12.41 -4.79 -14.83
N ASP A 140 12.17 -3.50 -14.97
CA ASP A 140 10.86 -2.89 -15.29
C ASP A 140 9.75 -3.08 -14.24
N GLY A 141 10.07 -3.66 -13.08
CA GLY A 141 9.18 -3.73 -11.95
C GLY A 141 8.87 -2.34 -11.37
N VAL A 142 7.66 -2.19 -10.83
CA VAL A 142 7.16 -0.89 -10.35
C VAL A 142 6.96 -0.91 -8.84
N PHE A 143 7.38 0.19 -8.21
CA PHE A 143 7.04 0.50 -6.82
C PHE A 143 6.06 1.67 -6.76
N ILE A 144 4.91 1.49 -6.12
CA ILE A 144 3.93 2.54 -5.88
C ILE A 144 3.82 2.82 -4.38
N LEU A 145 4.10 4.06 -3.98
CA LEU A 145 3.98 4.52 -2.59
C LEU A 145 2.93 5.63 -2.49
N ILE A 146 1.90 5.40 -1.67
CA ILE A 146 0.89 6.41 -1.33
C ILE A 146 0.94 6.66 0.18
N ASP A 147 1.55 7.77 0.57
CA ASP A 147 1.86 8.02 1.99
C ASP A 147 1.80 9.51 2.32
N PRO A 148 1.54 9.90 3.59
CA PRO A 148 1.72 11.26 4.02
C PRO A 148 3.21 11.62 4.02
N VAL A 149 3.51 12.84 3.59
CA VAL A 149 4.85 13.42 3.65
C VAL A 149 4.79 14.66 4.52
N ASN A 150 5.84 14.88 5.31
CA ASN A 150 6.02 16.16 6.00
C ASN A 150 6.35 17.21 4.94
N GLY A 151 5.58 18.29 4.88
CA GLY A 151 5.94 19.41 4.03
C GLY A 151 7.12 20.16 4.64
N ALA A 152 8.06 20.58 3.79
CA ALA A 152 9.24 21.32 4.25
C ALA A 152 8.91 22.70 4.85
N SER A 153 7.71 23.24 4.58
CA SER A 153 7.17 24.45 5.21
C SER A 153 5.65 24.48 5.14
N ASP A 154 5.01 25.25 6.02
CA ASP A 154 3.55 25.49 5.97
C ASP A 154 3.08 26.06 4.63
N GLN A 155 3.92 26.85 3.97
CA GLN A 155 3.62 27.44 2.67
C GLN A 155 3.57 26.36 1.58
N LEU A 156 4.51 25.40 1.59
CA LEU A 156 4.49 24.24 0.70
C LEU A 156 3.27 23.35 1.00
N ILE A 157 2.97 23.09 2.27
CA ILE A 157 1.78 22.31 2.66
C ILE A 157 0.51 22.95 2.11
N LYS A 158 0.34 24.27 2.24
CA LYS A 158 -0.81 25.02 1.70
C LYS A 158 -0.86 24.90 0.17
N HIS A 159 0.26 25.08 -0.51
CA HIS A 159 0.32 25.03 -1.97
C HIS A 159 -0.04 23.64 -2.52
N TYR A 160 0.58 22.57 -1.99
CA TYR A 160 0.26 21.19 -2.41
C TYR A 160 -1.17 20.75 -2.05
N ARG A 161 -1.72 21.23 -0.94
CA ARG A 161 -3.14 21.01 -0.60
C ARG A 161 -4.08 21.68 -1.60
N ILE A 162 -3.80 22.93 -1.99
CA ILE A 162 -4.60 23.69 -2.96
C ILE A 162 -4.57 23.03 -4.33
N THR A 163 -3.39 22.63 -4.84
CA THR A 163 -3.27 21.98 -6.15
C THR A 163 -4.06 20.66 -6.23
N ARG A 164 -4.16 19.93 -5.12
CA ARG A 164 -4.95 18.69 -5.02
C ARG A 164 -6.47 18.94 -5.00
N PHE A 165 -6.94 20.09 -4.52
CA PHE A 165 -8.34 20.52 -4.65
C PHE A 165 -8.64 21.10 -6.05
N LEU A 166 -7.66 21.73 -6.69
CA LEU A 166 -7.81 22.28 -8.04
C LEU A 166 -7.80 21.21 -9.15
N SER A 167 -7.39 19.97 -8.87
CA SER A 167 -7.48 18.86 -9.84
C SER A 167 -8.89 18.31 -10.08
N LYS A 168 -9.94 18.93 -9.50
CA LYS A 168 -11.36 18.67 -9.84
C LYS A 168 -12.10 19.87 -10.47
N LYS A 169 -11.39 20.89 -10.96
CA LYS A 169 -11.98 21.84 -11.90
C LYS A 169 -11.29 21.75 -13.25
N LYS A 170 -12.01 21.08 -14.17
CA LYS A 170 -11.93 21.13 -15.63
C LYS A 170 -10.55 21.40 -16.23
N ALA A 171 -10.06 20.41 -16.98
CA ALA A 171 -9.21 20.69 -18.13
C ALA A 171 -9.79 21.89 -18.91
N ALA A 172 -8.98 22.93 -19.05
CA ALA A 172 -9.10 23.89 -20.14
C ALA A 172 -7.83 23.74 -20.99
N PRO A 173 -7.97 23.74 -22.33
CA PRO A 173 -6.96 23.23 -23.25
C PRO A 173 -5.96 24.32 -23.61
N TYR A 174 -4.72 23.90 -23.91
CA TYR A 174 -3.63 24.67 -24.52
C TYR A 174 -3.20 25.97 -23.84
N LEU A 175 -2.02 25.93 -23.21
CA LEU A 175 -0.81 26.69 -23.58
C LEU A 175 0.41 26.08 -22.87
#